data_AF-A0A2A2GT19-F1
#
_entry.id   AF-A0A2A2GT19-F1
#
_cell.length_a   1.000
_cell.length_b   1.000
_cell.length_c   1.000
_cell.angle_alpha   90.00
_cell.angle_beta   90.00
_cell.angle_gamma   90.00
#
_symmetry.space_group_name_H-M   'P 1'
#
loop_
_entity.id
_entity.type
_entity.pdbx_description
1 polymer ?
#
loop_
_entity_poly.entity_id
_entity_poly.type
_entity_poly.pdbx_seq_one_letter_code
_entity_poly.pdbx_strand_id
1 'polypeptide(L)'
;MAYILLLITISTILSYLILKCVYAIIFKSTKSVSKFLVFLGSIGLIMFYYTPYSFYLEPSYWQFRNMCKLNELPNNEEKYNKILRYFDKKLGDIDDFPHTKKYSGGIDYITLVVYYHQYFKEQEENSLEGKIALHKMASETPKEKYRLDSYNIKSMFLSMSWKSNRYYIDGNEGSGFYWNQEILQCTDVKREK
;
A
#
# COMPACT_ATOMS: atom_id res chain seq x y z
N MET A 1 19.69 10.28 19.05
CA MET A 1 20.28 8.91 19.07
C MET A 1 20.36 8.27 20.46
N ALA A 2 20.95 8.93 21.47
CA ALA A 2 21.08 8.34 22.83
C ALA A 2 19.74 7.94 23.47
N TYR A 3 18.68 8.72 23.27
CA TYR A 3 17.33 8.43 23.77
C TYR A 3 16.68 7.21 23.11
N ILE A 4 16.96 6.98 21.82
CA ILE A 4 16.47 5.81 21.06
C ILE A 4 17.20 4.55 21.55
N LEU A 5 18.52 4.65 21.73
CA LEU A 5 19.31 3.59 22.37
C LEU A 5 18.80 3.27 23.78
N LEU A 6 18.43 4.28 24.57
CA LEU A 6 17.85 4.13 25.89
C LEU A 6 16.47 3.42 25.85
N LEU A 7 15.59 3.81 24.93
CA LEU A 7 14.27 3.18 24.77
C LEU A 7 14.38 1.72 24.31
N ILE A 8 15.27 1.42 23.37
CA ILE A 8 15.52 0.04 22.90
C ILE A 8 16.11 -0.80 24.04
N THR A 9 17.08 -0.27 24.79
CA THR A 9 17.69 -0.98 25.93
C THR A 9 16.68 -1.21 27.06
N ILE A 10 15.85 -0.21 27.41
CA ILE A 10 14.80 -0.39 28.43
C ILE A 10 13.75 -1.40 27.97
N SER A 11 13.27 -1.30 26.72
CA SER A 11 12.28 -2.22 26.17
C SER A 11 12.79 -3.68 26.14
N THR A 12 14.05 -3.88 25.76
CA THR A 12 14.68 -5.22 25.75
C THR A 12 14.88 -5.79 27.15
N ILE A 13 15.30 -4.97 28.13
CA ILE A 13 15.41 -5.37 29.53
C ILE A 13 14.03 -5.73 30.09
N LEU A 14 13.00 -4.92 29.82
CA LEU A 14 11.65 -5.14 30.31
C LEU A 14 11.04 -6.41 29.72
N SER A 15 11.19 -6.62 28.41
CA SER A 15 10.77 -7.83 27.71
C SER A 15 11.43 -9.07 28.30
N TYR A 16 12.75 -9.02 28.56
CA TYR A 16 13.49 -10.11 29.21
C TYR A 16 12.94 -10.44 30.61
N LEU A 17 12.63 -9.42 31.43
CA LEU A 17 12.07 -9.63 32.76
C LEU A 17 10.66 -10.24 32.72
N ILE A 18 9.80 -9.78 31.80
CA ILE A 18 8.45 -10.32 31.62
C ILE A 18 8.52 -11.78 31.18
N LEU A 19 9.35 -12.10 30.18
CA LEU A 19 9.59 -13.47 29.74
C LEU A 19 10.12 -14.36 30.86
N LYS A 20 11.03 -13.86 31.70
CA LYS A 20 11.56 -14.58 32.86
C LYS A 20 10.48 -14.86 33.92
N CYS A 21 9.57 -13.92 34.16
CA CYS A 21 8.45 -14.10 35.10
C CYS A 21 7.41 -15.10 34.58
N VAL A 22 6.98 -14.94 33.32
CA VAL A 22 6.06 -15.89 32.66
C VAL A 22 6.67 -17.28 32.63
N TYR A 23 7.97 -17.38 32.33
CA TYR A 23 8.73 -18.62 32.36
C TYR A 23 8.78 -19.27 33.75
N ALA A 24 9.00 -18.50 34.82
CA ALA A 24 9.04 -19.01 36.19
C ALA A 24 7.68 -19.56 36.66
N ILE A 25 6.59 -18.98 36.15
CA ILE A 25 5.21 -19.41 36.45
C ILE A 25 4.87 -20.69 35.68
N ILE A 26 5.27 -20.80 34.41
CA ILE A 26 4.87 -21.91 33.51
C ILE A 26 5.79 -23.13 33.64
N PHE A 27 7.11 -22.96 33.78
CA PHE A 27 8.09 -24.04 33.74
C PHE A 27 8.85 -24.18 35.06
N LYS A 28 8.32 -24.99 35.97
CA LYS A 28 8.90 -25.27 37.30
C LYS A 28 10.11 -26.21 37.30
N SER A 29 10.61 -26.68 36.15
CA SER A 29 11.70 -27.65 36.12
C SER A 29 12.41 -27.75 34.76
N THR A 30 13.71 -28.06 34.79
CA THR A 30 14.69 -28.26 33.70
C THR A 30 15.46 -27.02 33.20
N LYS A 31 16.64 -26.81 33.80
CA LYS A 31 17.50 -25.61 33.75
C LYS A 31 18.20 -25.34 32.41
N SER A 32 18.28 -26.33 31.50
CA SER A 32 19.01 -26.25 30.22
C SER A 32 18.12 -25.97 29.00
N VAL A 33 16.97 -26.64 28.90
CA VAL A 33 15.98 -26.45 27.82
C VAL A 33 15.36 -25.04 27.87
N SER A 34 15.23 -24.52 29.09
CA SER A 34 14.78 -23.17 29.46
C SER A 34 15.41 -22.02 28.65
N LYS A 35 16.74 -21.91 28.65
CA LYS A 35 17.44 -20.73 28.14
C LYS A 35 17.39 -20.66 26.62
N PHE A 36 17.36 -21.82 25.97
CA PHE A 36 17.30 -21.95 24.52
C PHE A 36 15.94 -21.52 23.97
N LEU A 37 14.84 -21.88 24.64
CA LEU A 37 13.48 -21.47 24.25
C LEU A 37 13.24 -19.97 24.44
N VAL A 38 13.76 -19.37 25.50
CA VAL A 38 13.67 -17.90 25.71
C VAL A 38 14.42 -17.14 24.63
N PHE A 39 15.59 -17.64 24.20
CA PHE A 39 16.38 -17.07 23.11
C PHE A 39 15.69 -17.21 21.74
N LEU A 40 15.09 -18.36 21.44
CA LEU A 40 14.29 -18.55 20.23
C LEU A 40 13.03 -17.69 20.24
N GLY A 41 12.37 -17.55 21.38
CA GLY A 41 11.19 -16.70 21.54
C GLY A 41 11.51 -15.21 21.35
N SER A 42 12.64 -14.74 21.85
CA SER A 42 13.06 -13.34 21.66
C SER A 42 13.49 -13.06 20.22
N ILE A 43 14.21 -13.97 19.56
CA ILE A 43 14.52 -13.86 18.12
C ILE A 43 13.24 -13.90 17.28
N GLY A 44 12.30 -14.78 17.62
CA GLY A 44 11.00 -14.87 16.96
C GLY A 44 10.22 -13.56 17.07
N LEU A 45 10.16 -12.97 18.26
CA LEU A 45 9.51 -11.67 18.50
C LEU A 45 10.20 -10.53 17.76
N ILE A 46 11.53 -10.48 17.75
CA ILE A 46 12.31 -9.46 17.01
C ILE A 46 12.09 -9.62 15.50
N MET A 47 12.14 -10.84 14.97
CA MET A 47 11.82 -11.06 13.56
C MET A 47 10.37 -10.65 13.25
N PHE A 48 9.39 -10.98 14.09
CA PHE A 48 8.00 -10.56 13.88
C PHE A 48 7.83 -9.04 13.87
N TYR A 49 8.62 -8.32 14.69
CA TYR A 49 8.54 -6.87 14.81
C TYR A 49 9.29 -6.12 13.71
N TYR A 50 10.39 -6.70 13.19
CA TYR A 50 11.31 -6.01 12.28
C TYR A 50 11.35 -6.58 10.86
N THR A 51 10.82 -7.77 10.60
CA THR A 51 10.77 -8.30 9.23
C THR A 51 9.54 -7.75 8.48
N PRO A 52 9.69 -7.39 7.19
CA PRO A 52 8.58 -6.94 6.34
C PRO A 52 7.55 -8.04 6.04
N TYR A 53 7.65 -9.19 6.71
CA TYR A 53 6.77 -10.35 6.56
C TYR A 53 5.31 -10.07 6.95
N SER A 54 5.03 -9.00 7.69
CA SER A 54 3.65 -8.64 8.05
C SER A 54 2.79 -8.35 6.82
N PHE A 55 3.33 -7.68 5.79
CA PHE A 55 2.60 -7.38 4.56
C PHE A 55 2.11 -8.65 3.87
N TYR A 56 2.98 -9.65 3.74
CA TYR A 56 2.66 -10.91 3.08
C TYR A 56 1.60 -11.75 3.81
N LEU A 57 1.40 -11.49 5.10
CA LEU A 57 0.43 -12.18 5.95
C LEU A 57 -0.94 -11.48 5.97
N GLU A 58 -1.01 -10.21 5.57
CA GLU A 58 -2.25 -9.45 5.53
C GLU A 58 -3.06 -9.74 4.25
N PRO A 59 -4.28 -10.31 4.35
CA PRO A 59 -5.08 -10.65 3.18
C PRO A 59 -5.38 -9.46 2.27
N SER A 60 -5.49 -8.25 2.85
CA SER A 60 -5.75 -7.02 2.11
C SER A 60 -4.57 -6.52 1.30
N TYR A 61 -3.33 -6.78 1.75
CA TYR A 61 -2.14 -6.52 0.94
C TYR A 61 -2.14 -7.39 -0.32
N TRP A 62 -2.50 -8.66 -0.21
CA TRP A 62 -2.63 -9.54 -1.39
C TRP A 62 -3.72 -9.07 -2.35
N GLN A 63 -4.85 -8.62 -1.82
CA GLN A 63 -5.92 -8.02 -2.63
C GLN A 63 -5.40 -6.76 -3.35
N PHE A 64 -4.76 -5.85 -2.64
CA PHE A 64 -4.13 -4.65 -3.19
C PHE A 64 -3.12 -4.99 -4.29
N ARG A 65 -2.20 -5.92 -4.02
CA ARG A 65 -1.18 -6.37 -4.98
C ARG A 65 -1.80 -6.96 -6.24
N ASN A 66 -2.85 -7.77 -6.10
CA ASN A 66 -3.55 -8.35 -7.24
C ASN A 66 -4.28 -7.29 -8.07
N MET A 67 -4.85 -6.25 -7.44
CA MET A 67 -5.39 -5.12 -8.17
C MET A 67 -4.30 -4.33 -8.89
N CYS A 68 -3.13 -4.10 -8.27
CA CYS A 68 -2.01 -3.43 -8.94
C CYS A 68 -1.51 -4.19 -10.17
N LYS A 69 -1.56 -5.52 -10.18
CA LYS A 69 -1.25 -6.34 -11.36
C LYS A 69 -2.19 -6.07 -12.55
N LEU A 70 -3.44 -5.64 -12.31
CA LEU A 70 -4.34 -5.25 -13.40
C LEU A 70 -3.79 -4.08 -14.20
N ASN A 71 -3.05 -3.17 -13.55
CA ASN A 71 -2.42 -2.04 -14.22
C ASN A 71 -1.27 -2.46 -15.15
N GLU A 72 -0.67 -3.64 -14.92
CA GLU A 72 0.40 -4.22 -15.74
C GLU A 72 -0.13 -4.91 -17.00
N LEU A 73 -1.43 -5.21 -17.07
CA LEU A 73 -2.04 -5.82 -18.26
C LEU A 73 -1.96 -4.87 -19.47
N PRO A 74 -1.91 -5.41 -20.71
CA PRO A 74 -1.99 -4.59 -21.91
C PRO A 74 -3.31 -3.82 -21.95
N ASN A 75 -3.28 -2.61 -22.53
CA ASN A 75 -4.46 -1.76 -22.67
C ASN A 75 -5.43 -2.33 -23.72
N ASN A 76 -6.29 -3.24 -23.29
CA ASN A 76 -7.30 -3.90 -24.11
C ASN A 76 -8.66 -3.98 -23.38
N GLU A 77 -9.69 -4.43 -24.09
CA GLU A 77 -11.04 -4.54 -23.53
C GLU A 77 -11.10 -5.44 -22.28
N GLU A 78 -10.29 -6.50 -22.23
CA GLU A 78 -10.25 -7.41 -21.10
C GLU A 78 -9.77 -6.70 -19.83
N LYS A 79 -8.68 -5.94 -19.91
CA LYS A 79 -8.18 -5.11 -18.81
C LYS A 79 -9.23 -4.09 -18.37
N TYR A 80 -9.82 -3.38 -19.32
CA TYR A 80 -10.79 -2.33 -19.02
C TYR A 80 -12.03 -2.89 -18.32
N ASN A 81 -12.59 -4.00 -18.81
CA ASN A 81 -13.72 -4.65 -18.15
C ASN A 81 -13.37 -5.19 -16.76
N LYS A 82 -12.15 -5.73 -16.55
CA LYS A 82 -11.69 -6.17 -15.22
C LYS A 82 -11.61 -4.99 -14.23
N ILE A 83 -11.12 -3.84 -14.67
CA ILE A 83 -11.02 -2.62 -13.87
C ILE A 83 -12.41 -2.04 -13.56
N LEU A 84 -13.26 -1.91 -14.57
CA LEU A 84 -14.60 -1.32 -14.44
C LEU A 84 -15.53 -2.13 -13.51
N ARG A 85 -15.33 -3.45 -13.42
CA ARG A 85 -16.08 -4.29 -12.48
C ARG A 85 -15.94 -3.88 -11.01
N TYR A 86 -14.86 -3.21 -10.60
CA TYR A 86 -14.72 -2.70 -9.23
C TYR A 86 -15.66 -1.52 -8.92
N PHE A 87 -16.22 -0.91 -9.96
CA PHE A 87 -17.13 0.23 -9.90
C PHE A 87 -18.55 -0.16 -10.36
N ASP A 88 -18.83 -1.45 -10.54
CA ASP A 88 -20.09 -1.96 -11.08
C ASP A 88 -20.41 -1.40 -12.49
N LYS A 89 -19.36 -1.25 -13.31
CA LYS A 89 -19.43 -0.73 -14.70
C LYS A 89 -18.88 -1.74 -15.70
N LYS A 90 -19.15 -1.49 -16.98
CA LYS A 90 -18.56 -2.18 -18.15
C LYS A 90 -18.34 -1.20 -19.31
N LEU A 91 -17.54 -1.62 -20.29
CA LEU A 91 -17.42 -0.87 -21.54
C LEU A 91 -18.79 -0.70 -22.21
N GLY A 92 -19.03 0.49 -22.76
CA GLY A 92 -20.31 0.88 -23.35
C GLY A 92 -21.31 1.52 -22.36
N ASP A 93 -21.05 1.46 -21.06
CA ASP A 93 -21.85 2.22 -20.08
C ASP A 93 -21.62 3.73 -20.24
N ILE A 94 -22.61 4.52 -19.82
CA ILE A 94 -22.55 5.98 -19.82
C ILE A 94 -22.23 6.45 -18.40
N ASP A 95 -21.15 7.20 -18.25
CA ASP A 95 -20.64 7.61 -16.93
C ASP A 95 -19.74 8.86 -17.00
N ASP A 96 -19.48 9.47 -15.85
CA ASP A 96 -18.63 10.64 -15.63
C ASP A 96 -17.44 10.30 -14.71
N PHE A 97 -16.27 9.99 -15.29
CA PHE A 97 -15.01 9.71 -14.57
C PHE A 97 -14.21 10.99 -14.26
N PRO A 98 -13.34 11.01 -13.24
CA PRO A 98 -12.88 9.87 -12.42
C PRO A 98 -13.79 9.51 -11.24
N HIS A 99 -13.83 8.22 -10.88
CA HIS A 99 -14.53 7.72 -9.69
C HIS A 99 -13.56 7.35 -8.59
N THR A 100 -13.85 7.78 -7.35
CA THR A 100 -13.11 7.37 -6.16
C THR A 100 -14.03 6.70 -5.17
N LYS A 101 -13.62 5.53 -4.67
CA LYS A 101 -14.37 4.75 -3.67
C LYS A 101 -13.44 4.38 -2.52
N LYS A 102 -13.92 4.54 -1.28
CA LYS A 102 -13.24 3.94 -0.13
C LYS A 102 -13.36 2.43 -0.20
N TYR A 103 -12.25 1.74 -0.05
CA TYR A 103 -12.23 0.29 0.01
C TYR A 103 -11.99 -0.13 1.47
N SER A 104 -12.38 -1.34 1.86
CA SER A 104 -12.22 -1.82 3.24
C SER A 104 -11.03 -2.77 3.36
N GLY A 105 -10.65 -3.11 4.58
CA GLY A 105 -9.56 -4.06 4.83
C GLY A 105 -8.15 -3.45 4.79
N GLY A 106 -7.98 -2.15 4.66
CA GLY A 106 -6.66 -1.50 4.67
C GLY A 106 -6.28 -0.86 3.33
N ILE A 107 -7.03 -1.10 2.26
CA ILE A 107 -6.95 -0.28 1.04
C ILE A 107 -7.76 1.00 1.32
N ASP A 108 -7.11 2.16 1.35
CA ASP A 108 -7.74 3.41 1.79
C ASP A 108 -8.73 3.93 0.74
N TYR A 109 -8.32 3.90 -0.52
CA TYR A 109 -9.15 4.28 -1.65
C TYR A 109 -8.73 3.53 -2.90
N ILE A 110 -9.70 3.40 -3.80
CA ILE A 110 -9.50 3.05 -5.20
C ILE A 110 -10.05 4.19 -6.06
N THR A 111 -9.26 4.65 -7.01
CA THR A 111 -9.61 5.70 -7.97
C THR A 111 -9.42 5.16 -9.37
N LEU A 112 -10.47 5.24 -10.18
CA LEU A 112 -10.41 4.90 -11.59
C LEU A 112 -9.96 6.13 -12.38
N VAL A 113 -8.80 6.01 -13.02
CA VAL A 113 -8.24 7.05 -13.89
C VAL A 113 -8.31 6.57 -15.33
N VAL A 114 -8.90 7.40 -16.19
CA VAL A 114 -9.07 7.10 -17.61
C VAL A 114 -8.41 8.18 -18.46
N TYR A 115 -7.54 7.76 -19.35
CA TYR A 115 -6.83 8.62 -20.28
C TYR A 115 -7.44 8.45 -21.67
N TYR A 116 -8.09 9.51 -22.16
CA TYR A 116 -8.67 9.53 -23.50
C TYR A 116 -7.63 9.95 -24.54
N HIS A 117 -7.75 9.45 -25.76
CA HIS A 117 -6.89 9.84 -26.87
C HIS A 117 -6.90 11.35 -27.14
N GLN A 118 -8.00 12.03 -26.87
CA GLN A 118 -8.15 13.49 -27.05
C GLN A 118 -7.14 14.30 -26.22
N TYR A 119 -6.84 13.88 -24.98
CA TYR A 119 -5.92 14.61 -24.10
C TYR A 119 -4.50 14.68 -24.69
N PHE A 120 -4.11 13.66 -25.44
CA PHE A 120 -2.79 13.57 -26.08
C PHE A 120 -2.73 14.28 -27.43
N LYS A 121 -3.87 14.76 -27.96
CA LYS A 121 -3.86 15.72 -29.07
C LYS A 121 -3.58 17.14 -28.57
N GLU A 122 -3.90 17.41 -27.30
CA GLU A 122 -3.80 18.73 -26.69
C GLU A 122 -2.49 18.93 -25.92
N GLN A 123 -1.82 17.85 -25.49
CA GLN A 123 -0.66 17.88 -24.62
C GLN A 123 0.45 16.93 -25.09
N GLU A 124 1.71 17.32 -24.85
CA GLU A 124 2.87 16.54 -25.26
C GLU A 124 3.26 15.48 -24.21
N GLU A 125 3.23 14.19 -24.57
CA GLU A 125 3.50 13.09 -23.64
C GLU A 125 4.96 13.03 -23.15
N ASN A 126 5.89 13.60 -23.93
CA ASN A 126 7.32 13.47 -23.67
C ASN A 126 7.86 14.52 -22.70
N SER A 127 7.16 15.64 -22.52
CA SER A 127 7.56 16.71 -21.60
C SER A 127 6.99 16.48 -20.19
N LEU A 128 7.70 16.96 -19.17
CA LEU A 128 7.21 16.90 -17.78
C LEU A 128 5.89 17.68 -17.63
N GLU A 129 5.82 18.88 -18.22
CA GLU A 129 4.64 19.74 -18.19
C GLU A 129 3.45 19.07 -18.85
N GLY A 130 3.64 18.44 -20.02
CA GLY A 130 2.57 17.73 -20.70
C GLY A 130 2.10 16.50 -19.92
N LYS A 131 3.00 15.75 -19.26
CA LYS A 131 2.59 14.66 -18.34
C LYS A 131 1.74 15.15 -17.18
N ILE A 132 2.10 16.28 -16.57
CA ILE A 132 1.33 16.91 -15.50
C ILE A 132 -0.04 17.35 -16.02
N ALA A 133 -0.09 17.99 -17.19
CA ALA A 133 -1.32 18.45 -17.82
C ALA A 133 -2.25 17.27 -18.17
N LEU A 134 -1.72 16.20 -18.76
CA LEU A 134 -2.45 14.96 -19.04
C LEU A 134 -3.04 14.35 -17.76
N HIS A 135 -2.25 14.28 -16.68
CA HIS A 135 -2.73 13.74 -15.42
C HIS A 135 -3.83 14.61 -14.80
N LYS A 136 -3.67 15.93 -14.88
CA LYS A 136 -4.68 16.89 -14.47
C LYS A 136 -5.98 16.72 -15.27
N MET A 137 -5.89 16.63 -16.59
CA MET A 137 -7.05 16.38 -17.46
C MET A 137 -7.77 15.10 -17.08
N ALA A 138 -7.06 13.99 -16.91
CA ALA A 138 -7.63 12.70 -16.52
C ALA A 138 -8.23 12.69 -15.10
N SER A 139 -7.83 13.64 -14.24
CA SER A 139 -8.31 13.76 -12.86
C SER A 139 -9.46 14.77 -12.70
N GLU A 140 -9.60 15.73 -13.62
CA GLU A 140 -10.55 16.85 -13.51
C GLU A 140 -11.64 16.84 -14.61
N THR A 141 -11.47 16.06 -15.66
CA THR A 141 -12.27 16.10 -16.90
C THR A 141 -12.57 14.68 -17.40
N PRO A 142 -13.73 14.38 -18.00
CA PRO A 142 -14.92 15.21 -18.19
C PRO A 142 -15.97 14.98 -17.09
N LYS A 143 -16.54 16.07 -16.58
CA LYS A 143 -17.68 16.06 -15.65
C LYS A 143 -19.04 15.82 -16.34
N GLU A 144 -19.03 15.63 -17.65
CA GLU A 144 -20.21 15.27 -18.43
C GLU A 144 -20.22 13.77 -18.68
N LYS A 145 -21.40 13.15 -18.65
CA LYS A 145 -21.54 11.72 -18.89
C LYS A 145 -21.29 11.38 -20.36
N TYR A 146 -20.39 10.46 -20.63
CA TYR A 146 -20.12 9.95 -21.97
C TYR A 146 -20.05 8.42 -21.96
N ARG A 147 -20.20 7.84 -23.16
CA ARG A 147 -20.11 6.39 -23.35
C ARG A 147 -18.65 5.94 -23.23
N LEU A 148 -18.39 4.95 -22.37
CA LEU A 148 -17.10 4.29 -22.21
C LEU A 148 -16.76 3.43 -23.43
N ASP A 149 -16.32 4.08 -24.50
CA ASP A 149 -15.88 3.41 -25.70
C ASP A 149 -14.38 3.09 -25.64
N SER A 150 -14.03 1.83 -25.87
CA SER A 150 -12.65 1.36 -25.93
C SER A 150 -11.84 2.12 -27.00
N TYR A 151 -12.47 2.53 -28.11
CA TYR A 151 -11.82 3.30 -29.18
C TYR A 151 -11.37 4.70 -28.73
N ASN A 152 -12.04 5.30 -27.76
CA ASN A 152 -11.70 6.63 -27.26
C ASN A 152 -10.68 6.58 -26.11
N ILE A 153 -10.51 5.42 -25.47
CA ILE A 153 -9.67 5.23 -24.29
C ILE A 153 -8.27 4.79 -24.71
N LYS A 154 -7.29 5.67 -24.50
CA LYS A 154 -5.86 5.35 -24.69
C LYS A 154 -5.34 4.43 -23.60
N SER A 155 -5.70 4.71 -22.35
CA SER A 155 -5.35 3.85 -21.22
C SER A 155 -6.31 4.01 -20.03
N MET A 156 -6.39 2.98 -19.21
CA MET A 156 -7.18 2.95 -17.98
C MET A 156 -6.38 2.23 -16.92
N PHE A 157 -6.36 2.77 -15.71
CA PHE A 157 -5.72 2.11 -14.58
C PHE A 157 -6.39 2.49 -13.26
N LEU A 158 -6.12 1.67 -12.25
CA LEU A 158 -6.51 1.91 -10.88
C LEU A 158 -5.39 2.63 -10.13
N SER A 159 -5.66 3.84 -9.66
CA SER A 159 -4.85 4.48 -8.64
C SER A 159 -5.39 4.07 -7.27
N MET A 160 -4.53 3.56 -6.39
CA MET A 160 -4.95 3.09 -5.08
C MET A 160 -3.82 3.18 -4.09
N SER A 161 -4.20 3.30 -2.82
CA SER A 161 -3.26 3.26 -1.71
C SER A 161 -3.67 2.21 -0.69
N TRP A 162 -2.67 1.56 -0.12
CA TRP A 162 -2.81 0.61 0.96
C TRP A 162 -2.13 1.14 2.20
N LYS A 163 -2.92 1.24 3.27
CA LYS A 163 -2.50 1.61 4.61
C LYS A 163 -2.07 0.35 5.33
N SER A 164 -0.76 0.19 5.47
CA SER A 164 -0.16 -0.95 6.16
C SER A 164 -0.38 -1.00 7.68
N ASN A 165 -0.95 0.09 8.24
CA ASN A 165 -1.02 0.35 9.69
C ASN A 165 0.33 0.23 10.42
N ARG A 166 1.44 0.27 9.68
CA ARG A 166 2.78 0.33 10.23
C ARG A 166 3.17 1.77 10.43
N TYR A 167 3.64 2.05 11.64
CA TYR A 167 4.12 3.38 12.01
C TYR A 167 5.64 3.36 12.10
N TYR A 168 6.29 4.36 11.51
CA TYR A 168 7.72 4.60 11.63
C TYR A 168 7.98 6.01 12.15
N ILE A 169 9.13 6.22 12.75
CA ILE A 169 9.55 7.55 13.19
C ILE A 169 10.09 8.28 11.97
N ASP A 170 9.50 9.44 11.69
CA ASP A 170 9.87 10.32 10.59
C ASP A 170 10.18 11.73 11.13
N GLY A 171 10.72 12.58 10.26
CA GLY A 171 11.10 13.96 10.58
C GLY A 171 12.55 14.14 10.97
N ASN A 172 12.95 15.39 11.16
CA ASN A 172 14.31 15.80 11.50
C ASN A 172 14.32 16.92 12.55
N GLU A 173 15.51 17.41 12.90
CA GLU A 173 15.71 18.43 13.93
C GLU A 173 15.02 19.78 13.61
N GLY A 174 14.67 20.05 12.35
CA GLY A 174 13.94 21.26 11.94
C GLY A 174 12.42 21.12 11.93
N SER A 175 11.87 19.91 11.74
CA SER A 175 10.43 19.65 11.67
C SER A 175 9.85 18.92 12.90
N GLY A 176 10.72 18.44 13.80
CA GLY A 176 10.35 17.53 14.88
C GLY A 176 10.21 16.08 14.43
N PHE A 177 10.34 15.14 15.39
CA PHE A 177 10.12 13.71 15.16
C PHE A 177 8.68 13.33 15.44
N TYR A 178 8.06 12.57 14.54
CA TYR A 178 6.67 12.11 14.69
C TYR A 178 6.47 10.70 14.14
N TRP A 179 5.37 10.07 14.55
CA TRP A 179 4.95 8.78 14.00
C TRP A 179 4.23 9.01 12.68
N ASN A 180 4.79 8.47 11.61
CA ASN A 180 4.19 8.48 10.28
C ASN A 180 3.71 7.08 9.91
N GLN A 181 2.56 6.99 9.26
CA GLN A 181 2.00 5.73 8.80
C GLN A 181 2.53 5.40 7.40
N GLU A 182 3.02 4.18 7.21
CA GLU A 182 3.48 3.70 5.92
C GLU A 182 2.28 3.42 5.00
N ILE A 183 2.25 4.13 3.88
CA ILE A 183 1.24 4.03 2.83
C ILE A 183 1.95 3.56 1.56
N LEU A 184 1.47 2.47 0.97
CA LEU A 184 2.00 1.93 -0.28
C LEU A 184 1.06 2.24 -1.44
N GLN A 185 1.62 2.63 -2.58
CA GLN A 185 0.91 2.76 -3.85
C GLN A 185 1.33 1.67 -4.83
N CYS A 186 0.57 1.46 -5.90
CA CYS A 186 0.93 0.47 -6.92
C CYS A 186 2.29 0.74 -7.59
N THR A 187 2.75 2.00 -7.59
CA THR A 187 4.07 2.42 -8.07
C THR A 187 5.20 1.93 -7.17
N ASP A 188 4.96 1.75 -5.87
CA ASP A 188 5.93 1.26 -4.91
C ASP A 188 6.06 -0.27 -5.02
N VAL A 189 4.94 -0.98 -5.17
CA VAL A 189 4.91 -2.44 -5.39
C VAL A 189 5.71 -2.86 -6.64
N LYS A 190 5.75 -2.02 -7.68
CA LYS A 190 6.52 -2.29 -8.90
C LYS A 190 8.04 -2.23 -8.67
N ARG A 191 8.51 -1.41 -7.72
CA ARG A 191 9.95 -1.26 -7.43
C ARG A 191 10.51 -2.39 -6.57
N GLU A 192 9.66 -3.20 -5.96
CA GLU A 192 10.06 -4.37 -5.15
C GLU A 192 10.37 -5.63 -6.00
N LYS A 193 10.12 -5.60 -7.31
CA LYS A 193 10.48 -6.68 -8.26
C LYS A 193 11.87 -6.45 -8.84
#